data_AF-A0A7V3T4C6-F1
#
_entry.id   AF-A0A7V3T4C6-F1
#
_cell.length_a   1.000
_cell.length_b   1.000
_cell.length_c   1.000
_cell.angle_alpha   90.00
_cell.angle_beta   90.00
_cell.angle_gamma   90.00
#
_symmetry.space_group_name_H-M   'P 1'
#
loop_
_entity.id
_entity.type
_entity.pdbx_description
1 polymer ?
#
loop_
_entity_poly.entity_id
_entity_poly.type
_entity_poly.pdbx_seq_one_letter_code
_entity_poly.pdbx_strand_id
1 'polypeptide(L)'
;MKVFPSIRIEGGLLGPDILDQLIAGELPGQRPADFGLDGRRSLTEEIAAALQDAQDLWRVFKHRLERLPESDLGTSLTRDAWVIPFLGLLGYELRYNPRAYEVDGLTFAISHRAGEAEDAPPVHIVGTRQELGLLAPTGRPRLSPHSLVQEFLNRTEQLWG
;
A
#
# COMPACT_ATOMS: atom_id res chain seq x y z
N MET A 1 5.19 32.02 4.08
CA MET A 1 4.67 31.43 2.81
C MET A 1 4.69 29.92 2.96
N LYS A 2 3.62 29.19 2.62
CA LYS A 2 3.71 27.72 2.54
C LYS A 2 4.60 27.40 1.34
N VAL A 3 5.80 26.87 1.59
CA VAL A 3 6.79 26.52 0.55
C VAL A 3 6.26 25.39 -0.35
N PHE A 4 5.27 24.61 0.12
CA PHE A 4 4.65 23.51 -0.62
C PHE A 4 3.11 23.59 -0.56
N PRO A 5 2.43 24.06 -1.63
CA PRO A 5 0.97 24.22 -1.61
C PRO A 5 0.22 22.88 -1.66
N SER A 6 0.86 21.81 -2.15
CA SER A 6 0.29 20.47 -2.29
C SER A 6 0.64 19.51 -1.15
N ILE A 7 1.45 19.93 -0.17
CA ILE A 7 1.90 19.06 0.92
C ILE A 7 1.22 19.47 2.23
N ARG A 8 0.67 18.47 2.92
CA ARG A 8 0.12 18.59 4.27
C ARG A 8 0.81 17.56 5.15
N ILE A 9 1.63 18.01 6.10
CA ILE A 9 2.28 17.16 7.09
C ILE A 9 1.31 16.96 8.25
N GLU A 10 1.07 15.72 8.64
CA GLU A 10 0.25 15.32 9.78
C GLU A 10 1.09 14.49 10.76
N GLY A 11 0.93 14.75 12.06
CA GLY A 11 1.78 14.14 13.09
C GLY A 11 3.18 14.77 13.18
N GLY A 12 4.12 14.03 13.77
CA GLY A 12 5.49 14.52 14.02
C GLY A 12 6.60 13.52 13.68
N LEU A 13 6.28 12.47 12.89
CA LEU A 13 7.24 11.44 12.52
C LEU A 13 8.28 11.96 11.52
N LEU A 14 7.88 12.86 10.62
CA LEU A 14 8.75 13.49 9.64
C LEU A 14 9.01 14.94 10.06
N GLY A 15 10.28 15.26 10.31
CA GLY A 15 10.71 16.62 10.61
C GLY A 15 10.44 17.58 9.44
N PRO A 16 10.20 18.87 9.70
CA PRO A 16 9.93 19.85 8.64
C PRO A 16 11.10 20.00 7.65
N ASP A 17 12.32 19.69 8.09
CA ASP A 17 13.56 19.72 7.32
C ASP A 17 13.69 18.56 6.32
N ILE A 18 12.94 17.46 6.50
CA ILE A 18 12.98 16.32 5.58
C ILE A 18 12.56 16.73 4.16
N LEU A 19 11.58 17.63 4.03
CA LEU A 19 11.15 18.10 2.71
C LEU A 19 12.23 18.94 2.02
N ASP A 20 12.94 19.77 2.78
CA ASP A 20 14.04 20.57 2.25
C ASP A 20 15.19 19.66 1.79
N GLN A 21 15.55 18.66 2.61
CA GLN A 21 16.55 17.64 2.25
C GLN A 21 16.14 16.79 1.05
N LEU A 22 14.85 16.43 0.93
CA LEU A 22 14.31 15.70 -0.21
C LEU A 22 14.52 16.49 -1.49
N ILE A 23 14.12 17.77 -1.51
CA ILE A 23 14.23 18.62 -2.70
C ILE A 23 15.68 18.92 -3.06
N ALA A 24 16.53 19.08 -2.05
CA ALA A 24 17.96 19.25 -2.25
C ALA A 24 18.68 17.98 -2.75
N GLY A 25 18.00 16.83 -2.77
CA GLY A 25 18.61 15.56 -3.15
C GLY A 25 19.55 14.98 -2.06
N GLU A 26 19.41 15.45 -0.82
CA GLU A 26 20.30 15.12 0.30
C GLU A 26 19.90 13.85 1.05
N LEU A 27 18.65 13.40 0.90
CA LEU A 27 18.20 12.11 1.42
C LEU A 27 18.76 10.94 0.60
N PRO A 28 19.03 9.78 1.23
CA PRO A 28 19.39 8.56 0.53
C PRO A 28 18.23 8.04 -0.34
N GLY A 29 18.56 7.23 -1.35
CA GLY A 29 17.55 6.54 -2.18
C GLY A 29 16.91 7.39 -3.28
N GLN A 30 17.57 8.48 -3.70
CA GLN A 30 17.03 9.42 -4.68
C GLN A 30 17.67 9.33 -6.07
N ARG A 31 18.68 8.46 -6.25
CA ARG A 31 19.41 8.35 -7.52
C ARG A 31 18.74 7.31 -8.41
N PRO A 32 18.84 7.42 -9.75
CA PRO A 32 18.28 6.40 -10.66
C PRO A 32 18.69 4.96 -10.32
N ALA A 33 19.94 4.76 -9.92
CA ALA A 33 20.47 3.45 -9.53
C ALA A 33 19.78 2.85 -8.30
N ASP A 34 19.26 3.68 -7.39
CA ASP A 34 18.54 3.23 -6.20
C ASP A 34 17.16 2.64 -6.58
N PHE A 35 16.68 2.91 -7.80
CA PHE A 35 15.47 2.33 -8.41
C PHE A 35 15.79 1.24 -9.45
N GLY A 36 17.04 0.79 -9.54
CA GLY A 36 17.45 -0.24 -10.50
C GLY A 36 17.58 0.25 -11.95
N LEU A 37 17.63 1.57 -12.19
CA LEU A 37 17.80 2.13 -13.53
C LEU A 37 19.27 2.12 -13.95
N ASP A 38 19.54 1.74 -15.20
CA ASP A 38 20.89 1.61 -15.79
C ASP A 38 21.52 2.96 -16.20
N GLY A 39 20.99 4.08 -15.69
CA GLY A 39 21.48 5.44 -15.92
C GLY A 39 21.19 6.03 -17.30
N ARG A 40 20.66 5.24 -18.24
CA ARG A 40 20.23 5.71 -19.57
C ARG A 40 18.84 6.35 -19.55
N ARG A 41 18.04 5.99 -18.55
CA ARG A 41 16.67 6.48 -18.37
C ARG A 41 16.65 7.52 -17.26
N SER A 42 15.93 8.61 -17.51
CA SER A 42 15.72 9.65 -16.52
C SER A 42 14.78 9.14 -15.43
N LEU A 43 15.17 9.24 -14.16
CA LEU A 43 14.31 8.89 -13.03
C LEU A 43 12.99 9.66 -13.06
N THR A 44 13.03 10.94 -13.43
CA THR A 44 11.82 11.77 -13.56
C THR A 44 10.88 11.27 -14.66
N GLU A 45 11.43 10.78 -15.78
CA GLU A 45 10.61 10.20 -16.86
C GLU A 45 9.95 8.89 -16.42
N GLU A 46 10.69 8.03 -15.72
CA GLU A 46 10.16 6.78 -15.15
C GLU A 46 9.08 7.04 -14.10
N ILE A 47 9.27 8.04 -13.22
CA ILE A 47 8.23 8.47 -12.26
C ILE A 47 6.98 8.98 -13.02
N ALA A 48 7.15 9.77 -14.07
CA ALA A 48 6.04 10.29 -14.86
C ALA A 48 5.29 9.15 -15.58
N ALA A 49 6.00 8.17 -16.12
CA ALA A 49 5.42 6.99 -16.75
C ALA A 49 4.63 6.14 -15.74
N ALA A 50 5.22 5.82 -14.58
CA ALA A 50 4.55 5.06 -13.53
C ALA A 50 3.29 5.78 -13.00
N LEU A 51 3.34 7.12 -12.88
CA LEU A 51 2.17 7.91 -12.50
C LEU A 51 1.07 7.84 -13.55
N GLN A 52 1.42 7.93 -14.84
CA GLN A 52 0.46 7.79 -15.94
C GLN A 52 -0.20 6.42 -15.90
N ASP A 53 0.58 5.34 -15.77
CA ASP A 53 0.07 3.98 -15.64
C ASP A 53 -0.85 3.82 -14.43
N ALA A 54 -0.49 4.38 -13.28
CA ALA A 54 -1.33 4.38 -12.09
C ALA A 54 -2.67 5.12 -12.32
N GLN A 55 -2.66 6.24 -13.04
CA GLN A 55 -3.88 6.96 -13.40
C GLN A 55 -4.76 6.17 -14.38
N ASP A 56 -4.16 5.45 -15.33
CA ASP A 56 -4.88 4.54 -16.23
C ASP A 56 -5.53 3.39 -15.46
N LEU A 57 -4.80 2.73 -14.56
CA LEU A 57 -5.32 1.70 -13.65
C LEU A 57 -6.49 2.24 -12.82
N TRP A 58 -6.37 3.45 -12.27
CA TRP A 58 -7.43 4.07 -11.47
C TRP A 58 -8.70 4.31 -12.28
N ARG A 59 -8.57 4.82 -13.52
CA ARG A 59 -9.70 5.03 -14.43
C ARG A 59 -10.42 3.72 -14.75
N VAL A 60 -9.68 2.66 -15.05
CA VAL A 60 -10.24 1.33 -15.30
C VAL A 60 -10.96 0.80 -14.06
N PHE A 61 -10.33 0.88 -12.89
CA PHE A 61 -10.91 0.46 -11.62
C PHE A 61 -12.23 1.19 -11.34
N LYS A 62 -12.25 2.53 -11.46
CA LYS A 62 -13.45 3.36 -11.27
C LYS A 62 -14.59 2.96 -12.19
N HIS A 63 -14.33 2.79 -13.49
CA HIS A 63 -15.35 2.36 -14.44
C HIS A 63 -15.89 0.95 -14.17
N ARG A 64 -15.08 0.05 -13.65
CA ARG A 64 -15.55 -1.29 -13.24
C ARG A 64 -16.37 -1.21 -11.96
N LEU A 65 -15.97 -0.36 -11.02
CA LEU A 65 -16.67 -0.15 -9.75
C LEU A 65 -18.08 0.38 -9.94
N GLU A 66 -18.29 1.29 -10.91
CA GLU A 66 -19.62 1.82 -11.28
C GLU A 66 -20.61 0.75 -11.74
N ARG A 67 -20.11 -0.40 -12.21
CA ARG A 67 -20.93 -1.54 -12.67
C ARG A 67 -21.21 -2.55 -11.57
N LEU A 68 -20.57 -2.44 -10.39
CA LEU A 68 -20.79 -3.36 -9.29
C LEU A 68 -22.09 -3.02 -8.56
N PRO A 69 -22.93 -4.02 -8.23
CA PRO A 69 -24.09 -3.83 -7.37
C PRO A 69 -23.70 -3.13 -6.07
N GLU A 70 -24.57 -2.27 -5.53
CA GLU A 70 -24.27 -1.53 -4.29
C GLU A 70 -23.98 -2.43 -3.09
N SER A 71 -24.57 -3.63 -3.07
CA SER A 71 -24.35 -4.63 -2.02
C SER A 71 -22.98 -5.32 -2.09
N ASP A 72 -22.24 -5.19 -3.19
CA ASP A 72 -20.90 -5.78 -3.35
C ASP A 72 -19.87 -4.89 -2.65
N LEU A 73 -19.01 -5.43 -1.77
CA LEU A 73 -17.96 -4.64 -1.13
C LEU A 73 -16.83 -4.22 -2.08
N GLY A 74 -16.75 -4.86 -3.25
CA GLY A 74 -15.74 -4.60 -4.28
C GLY A 74 -14.39 -5.29 -4.01
N THR A 75 -14.32 -6.26 -3.12
CA THR A 75 -13.06 -6.89 -2.66
C THR A 75 -12.19 -7.43 -3.78
N SER A 76 -12.73 -8.29 -4.64
CA SER A 76 -11.97 -8.86 -5.76
C SER A 76 -11.56 -7.79 -6.77
N LEU A 77 -12.45 -6.84 -7.07
CA LEU A 77 -12.15 -5.75 -7.98
C LEU A 77 -11.02 -4.85 -7.44
N THR A 78 -11.07 -4.48 -6.16
CA THR A 78 -10.03 -3.70 -5.49
C THR A 78 -8.70 -4.43 -5.47
N ARG A 79 -8.70 -5.74 -5.18
CA ARG A 79 -7.48 -6.55 -5.18
C ARG A 79 -6.87 -6.66 -6.58
N ASP A 80 -7.64 -7.13 -7.55
CA ASP A 80 -7.10 -7.61 -8.83
C ASP A 80 -6.93 -6.49 -9.87
N ALA A 81 -7.76 -5.44 -9.81
CA ALA A 81 -7.73 -4.35 -10.79
C ALA A 81 -7.13 -3.04 -10.26
N TRP A 82 -6.80 -2.97 -8.96
CA TRP A 82 -6.23 -1.77 -8.36
C TRP A 82 -4.98 -2.06 -7.53
N VAL A 83 -5.12 -2.71 -6.37
CA VAL A 83 -4.03 -2.78 -5.39
C VAL A 83 -2.84 -3.63 -5.87
N ILE A 84 -3.08 -4.83 -6.42
CA ILE A 84 -1.99 -5.67 -6.94
C ILE A 84 -1.26 -4.95 -8.10
N PRO A 85 -1.95 -4.46 -9.15
CA PRO A 85 -1.28 -3.74 -10.24
C PRO A 85 -0.55 -2.47 -9.77
N PHE A 86 -1.17 -1.65 -8.92
CA PHE A 86 -0.59 -0.40 -8.45
C PHE A 86 0.69 -0.64 -7.64
N LEU A 87 0.68 -1.59 -6.69
CA LEU A 87 1.88 -1.93 -5.94
C LEU A 87 2.95 -2.58 -6.83
N GLY A 88 2.54 -3.31 -7.89
CA GLY A 88 3.45 -3.79 -8.93
C GLY A 88 4.21 -2.67 -9.65
N LEU A 89 3.55 -1.53 -9.94
CA LEU A 89 4.23 -0.34 -10.50
C LEU A 89 5.29 0.23 -9.55
N LEU A 90 5.13 0.01 -8.24
CA LEU A 90 6.09 0.43 -7.21
C LEU A 90 7.15 -0.63 -6.91
N GLY A 91 7.20 -1.73 -7.68
CA GLY A 91 8.18 -2.80 -7.54
C GLY A 91 7.83 -3.86 -6.50
N TYR A 92 6.62 -3.82 -5.91
CA TYR A 92 6.19 -4.86 -4.98
C TYR A 92 5.63 -6.08 -5.71
N GLU A 93 6.01 -7.25 -5.23
CA GLU A 93 5.38 -8.51 -5.63
C GLU A 93 4.46 -9.00 -4.51
N LEU A 94 3.15 -8.89 -4.71
CA LEU A 94 2.19 -9.38 -3.74
C LEU A 94 1.99 -10.89 -3.87
N ARG A 95 2.16 -11.59 -2.75
CA ARG A 95 1.88 -13.01 -2.60
C ARG A 95 0.64 -13.21 -1.75
N TYR A 96 -0.31 -13.99 -2.26
CA TYR A 96 -1.49 -14.38 -1.50
C TYR A 96 -1.12 -15.29 -0.33
N ASN A 97 -1.74 -15.05 0.82
CA ASN A 97 -1.59 -15.89 2.01
C ASN A 97 -2.75 -16.91 2.04
N PRO A 98 -2.48 -18.21 1.78
CA PRO A 98 -3.53 -19.23 1.75
C PRO A 98 -4.09 -19.56 3.14
N ARG A 99 -3.38 -19.18 4.21
CA ARG A 99 -3.78 -19.36 5.60
C ARG A 99 -3.57 -18.06 6.35
N ALA A 100 -4.38 -17.85 7.38
CA ALA A 100 -4.17 -16.77 8.33
C ALA A 100 -2.90 -17.02 9.13
N TYR A 101 -2.24 -15.94 9.57
CA TYR A 101 -1.11 -16.03 10.48
C TYR A 101 -1.60 -16.44 11.87
N GLU A 102 -0.82 -17.25 12.58
CA GLU A 102 -1.06 -17.61 13.97
C GLU A 102 0.07 -17.05 14.83
N VAL A 103 -0.26 -16.10 15.70
CA VAL A 103 0.71 -15.41 16.57
C VAL A 103 0.12 -15.30 17.97
N ASP A 104 0.84 -15.78 18.99
CA ASP A 104 0.41 -15.79 20.39
C ASP A 104 -1.00 -16.39 20.63
N GLY A 105 -1.36 -17.43 19.87
CA GLY A 105 -2.66 -18.08 19.97
C GLY A 105 -3.82 -17.29 19.35
N LEU A 106 -3.54 -16.18 18.66
CA LEU A 106 -4.49 -15.40 17.88
C LEU A 106 -4.29 -15.66 16.38
N THR A 107 -5.36 -15.54 15.62
CA THR A 107 -5.36 -15.75 14.17
C THR A 107 -5.54 -14.42 13.44
N PHE A 108 -4.70 -14.10 12.46
CA PHE A 108 -4.74 -12.86 11.69
C PHE A 108 -4.94 -13.15 10.20
N ALA A 109 -6.15 -12.93 9.69
CA ALA A 109 -6.53 -13.20 8.30
C ALA A 109 -6.05 -12.09 7.32
N ILE A 110 -4.74 -11.83 7.32
CA ILE A 110 -4.09 -10.89 6.41
C ILE A 110 -3.96 -11.57 5.03
N SER A 111 -4.44 -10.90 3.99
CA SER A 111 -4.70 -11.55 2.71
C SER A 111 -3.44 -11.77 1.87
N HIS A 112 -2.45 -10.89 1.97
CA HIS A 112 -1.23 -10.93 1.18
C HIS A 112 0.00 -10.55 2.02
N ARG A 113 1.16 -10.72 1.41
CA ARG A 113 2.44 -10.16 1.84
C ARG A 113 3.22 -9.64 0.64
N ALA A 114 4.10 -8.66 0.86
CA ALA A 114 4.88 -8.00 -0.18
C ALA A 114 6.25 -8.68 -0.37
N GLY A 115 6.25 -9.94 -0.81
CA GLY A 115 7.45 -10.72 -1.09
C GLY A 115 7.24 -12.23 -0.89
N GLU A 116 8.26 -13.02 -1.22
CA GLU A 116 8.23 -14.48 -1.03
C GLU A 116 8.27 -14.89 0.44
N ALA A 117 9.17 -14.24 1.20
CA ALA A 117 9.49 -14.61 2.57
C ALA A 117 8.25 -14.54 3.47
N GLU A 118 8.16 -15.43 4.46
CA GLU A 118 7.00 -15.48 5.37
C GLU A 118 6.89 -14.23 6.24
N ASP A 119 8.04 -13.61 6.54
CA ASP A 119 8.19 -12.35 7.27
C ASP A 119 8.22 -11.11 6.36
N ALA A 120 7.95 -11.26 5.05
CA ALA A 120 7.77 -10.12 4.16
C ALA A 120 6.60 -9.23 4.64
N PRO A 121 6.66 -7.90 4.42
CA PRO A 121 5.66 -6.96 4.94
C PRO A 121 4.22 -7.43 4.67
N PRO A 122 3.36 -7.55 5.70
CA PRO A 122 1.98 -7.98 5.53
C PRO A 122 1.22 -6.94 4.69
N VAL A 123 0.26 -7.38 3.88
CA VAL A 123 -0.62 -6.50 3.12
C VAL A 123 -2.05 -7.02 3.23
N HIS A 124 -2.91 -6.32 3.97
CA HIS A 124 -4.32 -6.68 4.08
C HIS A 124 -5.18 -5.86 3.12
N ILE A 125 -5.53 -6.48 1.99
CA ILE A 125 -6.40 -5.89 0.98
C ILE A 125 -7.87 -6.15 1.32
N VAL A 126 -8.67 -5.08 1.38
CA VAL A 126 -10.13 -5.12 1.55
C VAL A 126 -10.85 -4.44 0.39
N GLY A 127 -12.17 -4.64 0.30
CA GLY A 127 -12.99 -4.00 -0.73
C GLY A 127 -13.09 -2.49 -0.55
N THR A 128 -13.19 -1.76 -1.65
CA THR A 128 -13.26 -0.29 -1.66
C THR A 128 -14.44 0.30 -0.90
N ARG A 129 -15.51 -0.47 -0.66
CA ARG A 129 -16.68 -0.04 0.12
C ARG A 129 -16.58 -0.44 1.60
N GLN A 130 -15.50 -1.13 2.00
CA GLN A 130 -15.24 -1.46 3.39
C GLN A 130 -14.40 -0.36 4.05
N GLU A 131 -14.94 0.24 5.12
CA GLU A 131 -14.20 1.23 5.90
C GLU A 131 -13.09 0.57 6.72
N LEU A 132 -11.87 1.12 6.65
CA LEU A 132 -10.69 0.56 7.31
C LEU A 132 -10.74 0.65 8.84
N GLY A 133 -11.50 1.61 9.38
CA GLY A 133 -11.65 1.86 10.82
C GLY A 133 -12.82 1.13 11.47
N LEU A 134 -13.78 0.62 10.68
CA LEU A 134 -14.95 -0.07 11.21
C LEU A 134 -14.72 -1.58 11.27
N LEU A 135 -15.43 -2.24 12.19
CA LEU A 135 -15.39 -3.68 12.33
C LEU A 135 -15.70 -4.37 11.01
N ALA A 136 -14.87 -5.33 10.63
CA ALA A 136 -15.13 -6.11 9.43
C ALA A 136 -16.48 -6.86 9.59
N PRO A 137 -17.33 -6.89 8.54
CA PRO A 137 -18.60 -7.61 8.59
C PRO A 137 -18.41 -9.11 8.88
N THR A 138 -17.28 -9.65 8.43
CA THR A 138 -16.87 -11.05 8.54
C THR A 138 -15.41 -11.14 8.99
N GLY A 139 -15.00 -12.32 9.46
CA GLY A 139 -13.64 -12.56 9.96
C GLY A 139 -13.59 -12.80 11.48
N ARG A 140 -12.60 -13.57 11.91
CA ARG A 140 -12.26 -13.78 13.32
C ARG A 140 -10.75 -13.55 13.48
N PRO A 141 -10.32 -12.72 14.44
CA PRO A 141 -11.11 -11.88 15.34
C PRO A 141 -11.88 -10.78 14.58
N ARG A 142 -12.96 -10.25 15.18
CA ARG A 142 -13.70 -9.12 14.62
C ARG A 142 -12.93 -7.84 14.92
N LEU A 143 -11.89 -7.59 14.12
CA LEU A 143 -11.14 -6.34 14.12
C LEU A 143 -11.52 -5.51 12.89
N SER A 144 -11.30 -4.21 12.96
CA SER A 144 -11.28 -3.40 11.74
C SER A 144 -10.05 -3.77 10.89
N PRO A 145 -10.08 -3.59 9.56
CA PRO A 145 -8.92 -3.86 8.72
C PRO A 145 -7.63 -3.22 9.21
N HIS A 146 -7.70 -1.97 9.67
CA HIS A 146 -6.56 -1.26 10.25
C HIS A 146 -6.08 -1.92 11.56
N SER A 147 -7.00 -2.20 12.48
CA SER A 147 -6.64 -2.83 13.77
C SER A 147 -6.07 -4.24 13.56
N LEU A 148 -6.54 -4.98 12.56
CA LEU A 148 -6.06 -6.32 12.25
C LEU A 148 -4.56 -6.32 11.93
N VAL A 149 -4.11 -5.40 11.05
CA VAL A 149 -2.70 -5.28 10.69
C VAL A 149 -1.89 -4.70 11.86
N GLN A 150 -2.40 -3.68 12.54
CA GLN A 150 -1.68 -3.06 13.66
C GLN A 150 -1.43 -4.05 14.81
N GLU A 151 -2.45 -4.83 15.18
CA GLU A 151 -2.33 -5.84 16.24
C GLU A 151 -1.35 -6.96 15.84
N PHE A 152 -1.32 -7.33 14.56
CA PHE A 152 -0.36 -8.29 14.03
C PHE A 152 1.09 -7.75 14.08
N LEU A 153 1.32 -6.51 13.61
CA LEU A 153 2.63 -5.86 13.66
C LEU A 153 3.12 -5.68 15.10
N ASN A 154 2.23 -5.32 16.04
CA ASN A 154 2.57 -5.19 17.46
C ASN A 154 3.03 -6.50 18.14
N ARG A 155 2.78 -7.65 17.51
CA ARG A 155 3.12 -8.99 18.03
C ARG A 155 4.19 -9.71 17.22
N THR A 156 4.73 -9.06 16.19
CA THR A 156 5.73 -9.63 15.30
C THR A 156 6.92 -8.69 15.17
N GLU A 157 8.03 -9.19 14.64
CA GLU A 157 9.22 -8.38 14.37
C GLU A 157 9.09 -7.56 13.06
N GLN A 158 7.97 -7.66 12.37
CA GLN A 158 7.74 -6.93 11.12
C GLN A 158 7.54 -5.45 11.42
N LEU A 159 8.36 -4.62 10.78
CA LEU A 159 8.43 -3.19 11.09
C LEU A 159 7.26 -2.38 10.51
N TRP A 160 6.64 -2.87 9.44
CA TRP A 160 5.59 -2.16 8.70
C TRP A 160 4.77 -3.12 7.83
N GLY A 161 3.58 -2.67 7.40
CA GLY A 161 2.66 -3.34 6.49
C GLY A 161 1.33 -2.60 6.32
#